data_AF-A0A0K2Y993-F1
#
_entry.id   AF-A0A0K2Y993-F1
#
_cell.length_a   1.000
_cell.length_b   1.000
_cell.length_c   1.000
_cell.angle_alpha   90.00
_cell.angle_beta   90.00
_cell.angle_gamma   90.00
#
_symmetry.space_group_name_H-M   'P 1'
#
loop_
_entity.id
_entity.type
_entity.pdbx_description
1 polymer ?
#
loop_
_entity_poly.entity_id
_entity_poly.type
_entity_poly.pdbx_seq_one_letter_code
_entity_poly.pdbx_strand_id
1 'polypeptide(L)'
;MRKKFMFILLGMGGLLCMLLLGVGLKLSGDVKRKLEQSLNRLAVNIHAKPFKCHGFKNIVCQSVGVAGHTGAIQVALEEVKANALRFKLDIPTIHAKQAWQPTSAHCLLDLSLKDTLIGQNACELKNLKATYEFSLSARFKEGNKPVSLKNLLGKDAPTKDLEVLVERLGFKVSSKDMRSLLYPLLQKSGDINNPHFDTHAYDKALKEIARSFKGTILVGLLVAGLQDEVAKANDLSQKFLDFANNKRDSVGFELLNKNAPFMRWTDLRNFKEIWAYLPHFSLKVLP
;
A
#
# COMPACT_ATOMS: atom_id res chain seq x y z
N MET A 1 17.60 47.59 42.64
CA MET A 1 16.42 47.16 41.85
C MET A 1 16.69 46.06 40.81
N ARG A 2 17.92 45.90 40.28
CA ARG A 2 18.29 44.87 39.26
C ARG A 2 18.08 43.40 39.66
N LYS A 3 18.31 43.01 40.93
CA LYS A 3 18.18 41.60 41.37
C LYS A 3 16.73 41.09 41.41
N LYS A 4 15.76 41.95 41.71
CA LYS A 4 14.32 41.58 41.77
C LYS A 4 13.74 41.34 40.37
N PHE A 5 14.14 42.13 39.37
CA PHE A 5 13.73 41.93 37.97
C PHE A 5 14.28 40.63 37.36
N MET A 6 15.51 40.23 37.71
CA MET A 6 16.13 39.00 37.22
C MET A 6 15.40 37.75 37.69
N PHE A 7 14.95 37.71 38.96
CA PHE A 7 14.18 36.59 39.52
C PHE A 7 12.76 36.47 38.91
N ILE A 8 12.12 37.60 38.60
CA ILE A 8 10.80 37.62 37.95
C ILE A 8 10.91 37.11 36.50
N LEU A 9 11.94 37.52 35.75
CA LEU A 9 12.21 37.03 34.40
C LEU A 9 12.55 35.52 34.39
N LEU A 10 13.30 35.03 35.38
CA LEU A 10 13.61 33.59 35.51
C LEU A 10 12.36 32.76 35.88
N GLY A 11 11.52 33.27 36.79
CA GLY A 11 10.26 32.63 37.16
C GLY A 11 9.26 32.59 36.00
N MET A 12 9.16 33.69 35.25
CA MET A 12 8.27 33.79 34.08
C MET A 12 8.80 32.97 32.89
N GLY A 13 10.11 32.91 32.69
CA GLY A 13 10.76 32.05 31.71
C GLY A 13 10.62 30.55 32.02
N GLY A 14 10.73 30.17 33.29
CA GLY A 14 10.48 28.80 33.76
C GLY A 14 9.02 28.38 33.60
N LEU A 15 8.08 29.28 33.89
CA LEU A 15 6.65 29.04 33.69
C LEU A 15 6.30 28.90 32.19
N LEU A 16 6.91 29.72 31.34
CA LEU A 16 6.75 29.65 29.87
C LEU A 16 7.31 28.34 29.30
N CYS A 17 8.46 27.87 29.79
CA CYS A 17 9.04 26.59 29.39
C CYS A 17 8.18 25.41 29.85
N MET A 18 7.66 25.43 31.09
CA MET A 18 6.71 24.43 31.60
C MET A 18 5.41 24.41 30.79
N LEU A 19 4.89 25.57 30.39
CA LEU A 19 3.70 25.69 29.55
C LEU A 19 3.96 25.19 28.11
N LEU A 20 5.08 25.56 27.50
CA LEU A 20 5.47 25.09 26.16
C LEU A 20 5.73 23.58 26.14
N LEU A 21 6.39 23.04 27.17
CA LEU A 21 6.58 21.60 27.36
C LEU A 21 5.24 20.90 27.64
N GLY A 22 4.36 21.50 28.44
CA GLY A 22 3.03 20.96 28.73
C GLY A 22 2.10 20.92 27.51
N VAL A 23 2.15 21.95 26.66
CA VAL A 23 1.42 21.98 25.37
C VAL A 23 2.03 20.97 24.39
N GLY A 24 3.35 20.85 24.32
CA GLY A 24 4.04 19.82 23.51
C GLY A 24 3.75 18.38 23.96
N LEU A 25 3.73 18.15 25.28
CA LEU A 25 3.39 16.87 25.90
C LEU A 25 1.92 16.49 25.67
N LYS A 26 1.00 17.45 25.75
CA LYS A 26 -0.42 17.23 25.48
C LYS A 26 -0.70 16.97 24.00
N LEU A 27 -0.07 17.71 23.08
CA LEU A 27 -0.21 17.49 21.64
C LEU A 27 0.32 16.12 21.21
N SER A 28 1.50 15.72 21.69
CA SER A 28 2.06 14.38 21.41
C SER A 28 1.21 13.27 22.05
N GLY A 29 0.75 13.46 23.29
CA GLY A 29 -0.14 12.53 23.98
C GLY A 29 -1.49 12.34 23.28
N ASP A 30 -2.10 13.43 22.80
CA ASP A 30 -3.35 13.39 22.05
C ASP A 30 -3.20 12.71 20.69
N VAL A 31 -2.10 12.96 19.96
CA VAL A 31 -1.81 12.27 18.68
C VAL A 31 -1.59 10.78 18.92
N LYS A 32 -0.78 10.42 19.92
CA LYS A 32 -0.53 9.03 20.31
C LYS A 32 -1.83 8.30 20.67
N ARG A 33 -2.66 8.90 21.52
CA ARG A 33 -3.93 8.30 21.96
C ARG A 33 -4.93 8.18 20.82
N LYS A 34 -5.03 9.20 19.94
CA LYS A 34 -5.88 9.14 18.75
C LYS A 34 -5.40 8.09 17.75
N LEU A 35 -4.10 7.99 17.52
CA LEU A 35 -3.51 6.99 16.64
C LEU A 35 -3.75 5.58 17.19
N GLU A 36 -3.50 5.35 18.48
CA GLU A 36 -3.79 4.09 19.14
C GLU A 36 -5.27 3.69 19.02
N GLN A 37 -6.19 4.64 19.22
CA GLN A 37 -7.63 4.39 19.07
C GLN A 37 -8.03 4.08 17.63
N SER A 38 -7.50 4.82 16.65
CA SER A 38 -7.78 4.61 15.22
C SER A 38 -7.23 3.26 14.75
N LEU A 39 -5.98 2.93 15.10
CA LEU A 39 -5.36 1.66 14.77
C LEU A 39 -6.12 0.50 15.42
N ASN A 40 -6.48 0.58 16.70
CA ASN A 40 -7.23 -0.48 17.37
C ASN A 40 -8.63 -0.69 16.79
N ARG A 41 -9.27 0.34 16.21
CA ARG A 41 -10.54 0.16 15.47
C ARG A 41 -10.33 -0.54 14.14
N LEU A 42 -9.37 -0.08 13.34
CA LEU A 42 -9.05 -0.71 12.06
C LEU A 42 -8.60 -2.17 12.26
N ALA A 43 -7.83 -2.41 13.33
CA ALA A 43 -7.33 -3.72 13.72
C ALA A 43 -8.43 -4.72 14.10
N VAL A 44 -9.66 -4.28 14.43
CA VAL A 44 -10.79 -5.20 14.66
C VAL A 44 -11.09 -6.01 13.41
N ASN A 45 -11.03 -5.37 12.24
CA ASN A 45 -11.37 -6.00 10.96
C ASN A 45 -10.28 -6.98 10.47
N ILE A 46 -9.07 -6.89 11.04
CA ILE A 46 -7.92 -7.73 10.65
C ILE A 46 -7.38 -8.56 11.83
N HIS A 47 -8.12 -8.64 12.94
CA HIS A 47 -7.78 -9.40 14.15
C HIS A 47 -6.37 -9.15 14.73
N ALA A 48 -5.81 -7.96 14.50
CA ALA A 48 -4.45 -7.61 14.92
C ALA A 48 -4.40 -6.76 16.21
N LYS A 49 -5.44 -6.83 17.06
CA LYS A 49 -5.53 -6.04 18.30
C LYS A 49 -4.88 -6.77 19.49
N PRO A 50 -4.36 -6.07 20.52
CA PRO A 50 -4.30 -4.61 20.62
C PRO A 50 -3.01 -4.03 20.02
N PHE A 51 -3.11 -2.82 19.47
CA PHE A 51 -1.97 -1.94 19.22
C PHE A 51 -1.69 -1.11 20.47
N LYS A 52 -0.42 -1.03 20.86
CA LYS A 52 0.08 -0.12 21.89
C LYS A 52 1.09 0.82 21.28
N CYS A 53 0.88 2.12 21.46
CA CYS A 53 1.80 3.12 20.94
C CYS A 53 2.85 3.50 22.00
N HIS A 54 4.06 3.79 21.54
CA HIS A 54 5.21 4.21 22.34
C HIS A 54 5.98 5.32 21.61
N GLY A 55 6.86 6.05 22.31
CA GLY A 55 7.65 7.14 21.73
C GLY A 55 6.96 8.52 21.77
N PHE A 56 7.76 9.58 21.63
CA PHE A 56 7.34 10.99 21.71
C PHE A 56 7.50 11.74 20.37
N LYS A 57 8.71 11.71 19.78
CA LYS A 57 8.99 12.22 18.42
C LYS A 57 8.76 11.14 17.35
N ASN A 58 9.21 9.92 17.62
CA ASN A 58 9.02 8.75 16.74
C ASN A 58 7.93 7.87 17.35
N ILE A 59 6.66 8.17 17.06
CA ILE A 59 5.55 7.37 17.61
C ILE A 59 5.53 6.03 16.88
N VAL A 60 5.71 4.93 17.61
CA VAL A 60 5.64 3.56 17.09
C VAL A 60 4.53 2.82 17.79
N CYS A 61 3.59 2.30 17.03
CA CYS A 61 2.48 1.50 17.49
C CYS A 61 2.71 0.04 17.12
N GLN A 62 2.74 -0.85 18.12
CA GLN A 62 3.02 -2.25 17.93
C GLN A 62 1.83 -3.11 18.35
N SER A 63 1.51 -4.09 17.51
CA SER A 63 0.56 -5.16 17.77
C SER A 63 1.28 -6.49 18.04
N VAL A 64 0.59 -7.42 18.70
CA VAL A 64 1.06 -8.81 18.87
C VAL A 64 1.01 -9.62 17.57
N GLY A 65 0.43 -9.09 16.50
CA GLY A 65 0.19 -9.80 15.24
C GLY A 65 -1.17 -10.48 15.21
N VAL A 66 -1.35 -11.35 14.22
CA VAL A 66 -2.52 -12.21 14.08
C VAL A 66 -2.09 -13.64 14.37
N ALA A 67 -2.64 -14.24 15.43
CA ALA A 67 -2.25 -15.57 15.88
C ALA A 67 -2.27 -16.59 14.73
N GLY A 68 -1.15 -17.28 14.52
CA GLY A 68 -0.99 -18.29 13.46
C GLY A 68 -0.82 -17.73 12.04
N HIS A 69 -0.80 -16.40 11.85
CA HIS A 69 -0.73 -15.76 10.54
C HIS A 69 0.40 -14.73 10.42
N THR A 70 0.60 -13.87 11.41
CA THR A 70 1.66 -12.86 11.39
C THR A 70 2.29 -12.66 12.77
N GLY A 71 3.57 -12.29 12.77
CA GLY A 71 4.24 -11.74 13.96
C GLY A 71 3.80 -10.30 14.23
N ALA A 72 4.51 -9.63 15.15
CA ALA A 72 4.18 -8.28 15.56
C ALA A 72 4.10 -7.29 14.39
N ILE A 73 2.99 -6.57 14.27
CA ILE A 73 2.81 -5.52 13.27
C ILE A 73 3.25 -4.19 13.88
N GLN A 74 4.12 -3.47 13.18
CA GLN A 74 4.63 -2.18 13.62
C GLN A 74 4.12 -1.07 12.70
N VAL A 75 3.61 0.00 13.27
CA VAL A 75 3.21 1.23 12.56
C VAL A 75 3.97 2.39 13.17
N ALA A 76 4.94 2.92 12.46
CA ALA A 76 5.70 4.09 12.87
C ALA A 76 5.19 5.34 12.16
N LEU A 77 5.03 6.42 12.90
CA LEU A 77 4.82 7.76 12.36
C LEU A 77 6.18 8.43 12.19
N GLU A 78 6.54 8.78 10.96
CA GLU A 78 7.74 9.56 10.66
C GLU A 78 7.39 11.05 10.68
N GLU A 79 8.27 11.86 11.29
CA GLU A 79 8.14 13.31 11.30
C GLU A 79 8.37 13.85 9.88
N VAL A 80 7.33 14.40 9.26
CA VAL A 80 7.44 15.07 7.96
C VAL A 80 7.17 16.56 8.14
N LYS A 81 7.92 17.40 7.42
CA LYS A 81 7.86 18.87 7.47
C LYS A 81 6.41 19.38 7.39
N ALA A 82 6.05 20.29 8.30
CA ALA A 82 4.88 21.18 8.41
C ALA A 82 3.47 20.75 7.93
N ASN A 83 3.29 19.96 6.87
CA ASN A 83 2.01 19.68 6.21
C ASN A 83 1.87 18.24 5.67
N ALA A 84 2.66 17.28 6.18
CA ALA A 84 2.57 15.88 5.76
C ALA A 84 2.73 14.94 6.95
N LEU A 85 2.16 13.74 6.83
CA LEU A 85 2.47 12.61 7.69
C LEU A 85 2.88 11.43 6.83
N ARG A 86 3.92 10.73 7.28
CA ARG A 86 4.35 9.47 6.69
C ARG A 86 4.17 8.38 7.73
N PHE A 87 3.50 7.32 7.33
CA PHE A 87 3.36 6.13 8.14
C PHE A 87 4.16 5.01 7.51
N LYS A 88 4.99 4.34 8.32
CA LYS A 88 5.67 3.13 7.94
C LYS A 88 4.98 1.95 8.61
N LEU A 89 4.37 1.08 7.83
CA LEU A 89 3.77 -0.17 8.30
C LEU A 89 4.71 -1.33 7.97
N ASP A 90 5.26 -1.95 9.00
CA ASP A 90 6.18 -3.07 8.90
C ASP A 90 5.55 -4.34 9.51
N ILE A 91 5.58 -5.42 8.75
CA ILE A 91 5.24 -6.78 9.19
C ILE A 91 6.48 -7.65 8.92
N PRO A 92 7.40 -7.77 9.89
CA PRO A 92 8.67 -8.48 9.69
C PRO A 92 8.49 -9.99 9.52
N THR A 93 7.35 -10.54 9.96
CA THR A 93 7.09 -11.98 9.90
C THR A 93 5.64 -12.25 9.51
N ILE A 94 5.46 -12.96 8.40
CA ILE A 94 4.21 -13.53 7.93
C ILE A 94 4.44 -15.05 7.86
N HIS A 95 3.58 -15.82 8.51
CA HIS A 95 3.65 -17.28 8.52
C HIS A 95 3.09 -17.83 7.21
N ALA A 96 3.96 -17.88 6.21
CA ALA A 96 3.66 -18.45 4.90
C ALA A 96 3.53 -19.98 4.99
N LYS A 97 2.44 -20.52 4.42
CA LYS A 97 2.24 -21.97 4.24
C LYS A 97 2.72 -22.46 2.88
N GLN A 98 2.98 -21.55 1.95
CA GLN A 98 3.31 -21.84 0.56
C GLN A 98 4.52 -21.02 0.13
N ALA A 99 5.35 -21.56 -0.76
CA ALA A 99 6.61 -20.92 -1.17
C ALA A 99 6.42 -19.58 -1.90
N TRP A 100 5.28 -19.37 -2.55
CA TRP A 100 4.94 -18.11 -3.24
C TRP A 100 4.36 -17.05 -2.31
N GLN A 101 3.95 -17.42 -1.09
CA GLN A 101 3.36 -16.46 -0.16
C GLN A 101 4.45 -15.55 0.44
N PRO A 102 4.19 -14.25 0.62
CA PRO A 102 5.08 -13.35 1.32
C PRO A 102 5.37 -13.81 2.75
N THR A 103 6.61 -13.65 3.19
CA THR A 103 7.08 -13.85 4.57
C THR A 103 7.28 -12.54 5.32
N SER A 104 7.28 -11.40 4.63
CA SER A 104 7.27 -10.07 5.24
C SER A 104 6.58 -9.03 4.36
N ALA A 105 6.17 -7.91 4.98
CA ALA A 105 5.61 -6.75 4.31
C ALA A 105 6.22 -5.45 4.86
N HIS A 106 6.56 -4.53 3.98
CA HIS A 106 7.08 -3.20 4.30
C HIS A 106 6.34 -2.17 3.46
N CYS A 107 5.50 -1.37 4.11
CA CYS A 107 4.64 -0.39 3.45
C CYS A 107 5.00 1.01 3.92
N LEU A 108 5.16 1.93 2.97
CA LEU A 108 5.23 3.36 3.20
C LEU A 108 3.92 3.99 2.74
N LEU A 109 3.31 4.79 3.61
CA LEU A 109 2.03 5.44 3.41
C LEU A 109 2.21 6.95 3.60
N ASP A 110 2.13 7.70 2.52
CA ASP A 110 2.34 9.16 2.52
C ASP A 110 1.01 9.91 2.46
N LEU A 111 0.71 10.65 3.53
CA LEU A 111 -0.46 11.52 3.66
C LEU A 111 0.02 12.98 3.65
N SER A 112 0.12 13.57 2.45
CA SER A 112 0.46 14.99 2.23
C SER A 112 -0.81 15.84 2.10
N LEU A 113 -0.91 16.98 2.79
CA LEU A 113 -2.12 17.82 2.81
C LEU A 113 -2.07 19.04 1.87
N LYS A 114 -1.11 19.13 0.95
CA LYS A 114 -1.02 20.24 -0.01
C LYS A 114 -1.31 19.73 -1.43
N ASP A 115 -2.50 20.03 -1.96
CA ASP A 115 -2.96 19.84 -3.36
C ASP A 115 -2.85 18.44 -3.98
N THR A 116 -2.43 17.44 -3.20
CA THR A 116 -2.28 16.03 -3.60
C THR A 116 -2.30 15.19 -2.33
N LEU A 117 -3.31 14.33 -2.17
CA LEU A 117 -3.46 13.54 -0.96
C LEU A 117 -3.66 12.08 -1.35
N ILE A 118 -2.55 11.44 -1.71
CA ILE A 118 -1.99 10.10 -1.39
C ILE A 118 -0.66 10.06 -2.17
N GLY A 119 0.46 10.28 -1.47
CA GLY A 119 1.81 10.17 -2.07
C GLY A 119 2.07 8.75 -2.58
N GLN A 120 3.28 8.48 -3.10
CA GLN A 120 3.64 7.11 -3.49
C GLN A 120 3.51 6.16 -2.30
N ASN A 121 2.37 5.49 -2.19
CA ASN A 121 2.19 4.42 -1.24
C ASN A 121 2.81 3.20 -1.88
N ALA A 122 3.95 2.76 -1.36
CA ALA A 122 4.63 1.58 -1.85
C ALA A 122 4.57 0.51 -0.76
N CYS A 123 4.05 -0.66 -1.11
CA CYS A 123 4.11 -1.85 -0.28
C CYS A 123 5.00 -2.87 -0.96
N GLU A 124 6.09 -3.21 -0.29
CA GLU A 124 7.01 -4.26 -0.68
C GLU A 124 6.73 -5.51 0.15
N LEU A 125 6.33 -6.59 -0.51
CA LEU A 125 6.09 -7.89 0.06
C LEU A 125 7.22 -8.82 -0.38
N LYS A 126 7.88 -9.49 0.55
CA LYS A 126 9.03 -10.35 0.24
C LYS A 126 8.77 -11.78 0.67
N ASN A 127 9.29 -12.73 -0.11
CA ASN A 127 9.60 -14.09 0.35
C ASN A 127 11.06 -14.43 -0.03
N LEU A 128 11.49 -15.67 0.22
CA LEU A 128 12.87 -16.09 -0.07
C LEU A 128 13.26 -16.03 -1.56
N LYS A 129 12.29 -16.05 -2.47
CA LYS A 129 12.51 -16.20 -3.91
C LYS A 129 11.96 -15.03 -4.74
N ALA A 130 11.06 -14.22 -4.20
CA ALA A 130 10.43 -13.11 -4.91
C ALA A 130 10.16 -11.89 -4.02
N THR A 131 10.17 -10.73 -4.68
CA THR A 131 9.72 -9.45 -4.15
C THR A 131 8.53 -8.98 -4.98
N TYR A 132 7.45 -8.57 -4.33
CA TYR A 132 6.27 -7.97 -4.93
C TYR A 132 6.16 -6.54 -4.46
N GLU A 133 6.08 -5.60 -5.38
CA GLU A 133 5.91 -4.19 -5.11
C GLU A 133 4.54 -3.74 -5.61
N PHE A 134 3.76 -3.14 -4.73
CA PHE A 134 2.48 -2.52 -5.03
C PHE A 134 2.62 -1.03 -4.81
N SER A 135 2.29 -0.22 -5.82
CA SER A 135 2.29 1.23 -5.68
C SER A 135 0.91 1.83 -5.94
N LEU A 136 0.54 2.83 -5.16
CA LEU A 136 -0.69 3.60 -5.32
C LEU A 136 -0.36 5.09 -5.22
N SER A 137 -0.82 5.85 -6.21
CA SER A 137 -0.91 7.31 -6.18
C SER A 137 -2.37 7.68 -6.32
N ALA A 138 -2.88 8.49 -5.41
CA ALA A 138 -4.26 8.94 -5.45
C ALA A 138 -4.36 10.35 -4.86
N ARG A 139 -5.49 11.00 -5.06
CA ARG A 139 -5.78 12.30 -4.44
C ARG A 139 -7.23 12.34 -3.98
N PHE A 140 -7.49 12.95 -2.84
CA PHE A 140 -8.86 13.22 -2.43
C PHE A 140 -9.42 14.45 -3.17
N LYS A 141 -10.72 14.43 -3.47
CA LYS A 141 -11.41 15.61 -4.01
C LYS A 141 -11.63 16.60 -2.89
N GLU A 142 -11.19 17.82 -3.10
CA GLU A 142 -11.49 18.94 -2.21
C GLU A 142 -12.66 19.77 -2.79
N GLY A 143 -13.62 20.13 -1.93
CA GLY A 143 -14.20 21.48 -1.99
C GLY A 143 -13.23 22.48 -1.35
N ASN A 144 -13.52 23.79 -1.35
CA ASN A 144 -12.59 24.92 -1.02
C ASN A 144 -11.86 24.95 0.37
N LYS A 145 -11.65 23.84 1.10
CA LYS A 145 -10.95 23.84 2.41
C LYS A 145 -10.04 22.62 2.60
N PRO A 146 -8.82 22.79 3.15
CA PRO A 146 -7.89 21.71 3.42
C PRO A 146 -8.39 20.75 4.52
N VAL A 147 -8.20 19.45 4.31
CA VAL A 147 -8.57 18.40 5.27
C VAL A 147 -7.71 18.50 6.53
N SER A 148 -8.32 18.86 7.66
CA SER A 148 -7.62 18.88 8.95
C SER A 148 -7.30 17.47 9.44
N LEU A 149 -6.03 17.23 9.75
CA LEU A 149 -5.53 15.99 10.36
C LEU A 149 -6.24 15.62 11.67
N LYS A 150 -6.72 16.62 12.42
CA LYS A 150 -7.55 16.41 13.62
C LYS A 150 -8.88 15.73 13.32
N ASN A 151 -9.40 15.88 12.10
CA ASN A 151 -10.70 15.35 11.66
C ASN A 151 -10.59 13.98 10.99
N LEU A 152 -9.41 13.60 10.50
CA LEU A 152 -9.15 12.26 9.95
C LEU A 152 -8.84 11.20 11.03
N LEU A 153 -8.42 11.63 12.23
CA LEU A 153 -8.06 10.76 13.36
C LEU A 153 -9.09 10.88 14.50
N GLY A 154 -9.97 9.90 14.68
CA GLY A 154 -11.01 9.92 15.73
C GLY A 154 -12.15 8.90 15.54
N LYS A 155 -13.15 8.90 16.44
CA LYS A 155 -14.37 8.04 16.29
C LYS A 155 -15.34 8.55 15.22
N ASP A 156 -15.25 9.83 14.91
CA ASP A 156 -16.24 10.54 14.10
C ASP A 156 -15.64 11.08 12.79
N ALA A 157 -14.52 10.51 12.34
CA ALA A 157 -13.89 10.92 11.08
C ALA A 157 -14.85 10.67 9.91
N PRO A 158 -15.34 11.72 9.21
CA PRO A 158 -16.32 11.58 8.14
C PRO A 158 -15.63 11.03 6.89
N THR A 159 -15.42 9.71 6.86
CA THR A 159 -14.78 9.01 5.74
C THR A 159 -15.79 8.54 4.68
N LYS A 160 -17.09 8.68 4.96
CA LYS A 160 -18.17 8.23 4.07
C LYS A 160 -18.32 9.09 2.82
N ASP A 161 -18.05 10.39 2.91
CA ASP A 161 -18.21 11.35 1.81
C ASP A 161 -16.87 11.71 1.16
N LEU A 162 -15.78 11.03 1.52
CA LEU A 162 -14.48 11.24 0.89
C LEU A 162 -14.51 10.69 -0.53
N GLU A 163 -14.39 11.57 -1.52
CA GLU A 163 -14.14 11.17 -2.90
C GLU A 163 -12.63 11.09 -3.16
N VAL A 164 -12.21 10.06 -3.89
CA VAL A 164 -10.82 9.73 -4.21
C VAL A 164 -10.69 9.59 -5.71
N LEU A 165 -9.65 10.20 -6.27
CA LEU A 165 -9.17 9.94 -7.60
C LEU A 165 -7.92 9.08 -7.50
N VAL A 166 -7.95 7.89 -8.09
CA VAL A 166 -6.74 7.09 -8.26
C VAL A 166 -6.01 7.59 -9.50
N GLU A 167 -4.79 8.09 -9.33
CA GLU A 167 -3.98 8.62 -10.44
C GLU A 167 -3.09 7.54 -11.05
N ARG A 168 -2.57 6.65 -10.20
CA ARG A 168 -1.70 5.56 -10.63
C ARG A 168 -1.81 4.35 -9.72
N LEU A 169 -1.86 3.17 -10.32
CA LEU A 169 -1.69 1.88 -9.64
C LEU A 169 -0.52 1.15 -10.28
N GLY A 170 0.47 0.72 -9.51
CA GLY A 170 1.61 -0.03 -10.01
C GLY A 170 1.70 -1.40 -9.35
N PHE A 171 2.13 -2.38 -10.13
CA PHE A 171 2.52 -3.69 -9.64
C PHE A 171 3.83 -4.09 -10.31
N LYS A 172 4.76 -4.63 -9.52
CA LYS A 172 5.98 -5.24 -10.02
C LYS A 172 6.29 -6.49 -9.22
N VAL A 173 6.70 -7.54 -9.90
CA VAL A 173 7.26 -8.73 -9.27
C VAL A 173 8.68 -8.94 -9.78
N SER A 174 9.58 -9.28 -8.86
CA SER A 174 10.96 -9.61 -9.17
C SER A 174 11.32 -10.96 -8.55
N SER A 175 12.02 -11.81 -9.29
CA SER A 175 12.47 -13.14 -8.86
C SER A 175 13.66 -13.57 -9.71
N LYS A 176 14.66 -14.21 -9.09
CA LYS A 176 15.78 -14.85 -9.81
C LYS A 176 15.42 -16.24 -10.35
N ASP A 177 14.36 -16.83 -9.81
CA ASP A 177 13.88 -18.14 -10.22
C ASP A 177 12.36 -18.21 -10.09
N MET A 178 11.67 -17.59 -11.05
CA MET A 178 10.22 -17.56 -11.08
C MET A 178 9.64 -18.96 -11.31
N ARG A 179 10.37 -19.83 -12.02
CA ARG A 179 9.93 -21.20 -12.31
C ARG A 179 9.63 -22.00 -11.05
N SER A 180 10.50 -21.94 -10.04
CA SER A 180 10.27 -22.68 -8.79
C SER A 180 9.13 -22.13 -7.93
N LEU A 181 8.62 -20.93 -8.24
CA LEU A 181 7.40 -20.38 -7.65
C LEU A 181 6.16 -20.71 -8.46
N LEU A 182 6.25 -20.64 -9.79
CA LEU A 182 5.13 -20.81 -10.70
C LEU A 182 4.79 -22.30 -10.94
N TYR A 183 5.79 -23.17 -11.01
CA TYR A 183 5.57 -24.59 -11.28
C TYR A 183 4.65 -25.28 -10.25
N PRO A 184 4.84 -25.11 -8.92
CA PRO A 184 3.91 -25.67 -7.94
C PRO A 184 2.50 -25.07 -8.01
N LEU A 185 2.37 -23.82 -8.47
CA LEU A 185 1.07 -23.18 -8.69
C LEU A 185 0.35 -23.83 -9.87
N LEU A 186 1.06 -24.06 -10.97
CA LEU A 186 0.55 -24.74 -12.16
C LEU A 186 0.18 -26.21 -11.88
N GLN A 187 0.90 -26.88 -10.98
CA GLN A 187 0.50 -28.20 -10.52
C GLN A 187 -0.81 -28.16 -9.72
N LYS A 188 -0.94 -27.18 -8.82
CA LYS A 188 -2.12 -27.04 -7.97
C LYS A 188 -3.38 -26.65 -8.76
N SER A 189 -3.25 -25.87 -9.83
CA SER A 189 -4.35 -25.53 -10.73
C SER A 189 -4.72 -26.66 -11.69
N GLY A 190 -3.89 -27.71 -11.81
CA GLY A 190 -4.10 -28.81 -12.74
C GLY A 190 -3.58 -28.53 -14.16
N ASP A 191 -2.88 -27.41 -14.38
CA ASP A 191 -2.24 -27.08 -15.66
C ASP A 191 -1.06 -28.01 -15.96
N ILE A 192 -0.44 -28.60 -14.91
CA ILE A 192 0.65 -29.57 -15.01
C ILE A 192 0.39 -30.73 -14.06
N ASN A 193 0.37 -31.97 -14.57
CA ASN A 193 0.16 -33.16 -13.73
C ASN A 193 1.46 -33.90 -13.37
N ASN A 194 2.59 -33.49 -13.94
CA ASN A 194 3.88 -34.14 -13.71
C ASN A 194 4.31 -33.93 -12.25
N PRO A 195 4.80 -34.97 -11.54
CA PRO A 195 5.20 -34.86 -10.13
C PRO A 195 6.53 -34.11 -9.93
N HIS A 196 7.40 -34.11 -10.94
CA HIS A 196 8.69 -33.44 -10.95
C HIS A 196 8.78 -32.46 -12.12
N PHE A 197 9.64 -31.44 -11.98
CA PHE A 197 9.81 -30.40 -12.99
C PHE A 197 10.10 -31.00 -14.37
N ASP A 198 9.24 -30.64 -15.33
CA ASP A 198 9.34 -31.02 -16.72
C ASP A 198 9.27 -29.75 -17.57
N THR A 199 10.37 -29.45 -18.25
CA THR A 199 10.50 -28.21 -19.05
C THR A 199 9.47 -28.15 -20.17
N HIS A 200 9.16 -29.28 -20.81
CA HIS A 200 8.23 -29.30 -21.93
C HIS A 200 6.78 -29.08 -21.46
N ALA A 201 6.38 -29.73 -20.36
CA ALA A 201 5.09 -29.52 -19.72
C ALA A 201 4.94 -28.09 -19.22
N TYR A 202 6.00 -27.52 -18.63
CA TYR A 202 6.03 -26.14 -18.16
C TYR A 202 5.88 -25.13 -19.30
N ASP A 203 6.67 -25.27 -20.36
CA ASP A 203 6.61 -24.38 -21.52
C ASP A 203 5.26 -24.48 -22.24
N LYS A 204 4.66 -25.68 -22.28
CA LYS A 204 3.32 -25.89 -22.83
C LYS A 204 2.27 -25.15 -22.00
N ALA A 205 2.26 -25.34 -20.67
CA ALA A 205 1.32 -24.67 -19.78
C ALA A 205 1.45 -23.14 -19.87
N LEU A 206 2.67 -22.60 -19.90
CA LEU A 206 2.90 -21.17 -20.07
C LEU A 206 2.36 -20.64 -21.40
N LYS A 207 2.57 -21.36 -22.50
CA LYS A 207 2.04 -20.98 -23.82
C LYS A 207 0.52 -21.01 -23.86
N GLU A 208 -0.10 -21.99 -23.21
CA GLU A 208 -1.57 -22.09 -23.13
C GLU A 208 -2.15 -20.93 -22.30
N ILE A 209 -1.57 -20.62 -21.15
CA ILE A 209 -1.96 -19.46 -20.32
C ILE A 209 -1.80 -18.16 -21.11
N ALA A 210 -0.65 -17.94 -21.75
CA ALA A 210 -0.43 -16.73 -22.53
C ALA A 210 -1.37 -16.63 -23.74
N ARG A 211 -1.69 -17.75 -24.40
CA ARG A 211 -2.66 -17.78 -25.50
C ARG A 211 -4.07 -17.45 -25.01
N SER A 212 -4.50 -18.05 -23.89
CA SER A 212 -5.78 -17.78 -23.26
C SER A 212 -5.89 -16.31 -22.83
N PHE A 213 -4.87 -15.80 -22.11
CA PHE A 213 -4.79 -14.42 -21.67
C PHE A 213 -4.84 -13.43 -22.83
N LYS A 214 -4.03 -13.65 -23.88
CA LYS A 214 -4.06 -12.82 -25.10
C LYS A 214 -5.43 -12.85 -25.76
N GLY A 215 -6.06 -14.02 -25.89
CA GLY A 215 -7.39 -14.16 -26.47
C GLY A 215 -8.46 -13.41 -25.67
N THR A 216 -8.56 -13.66 -24.36
CA THR A 216 -9.56 -13.05 -23.49
C THR A 216 -9.38 -11.53 -23.37
N ILE A 217 -8.14 -11.06 -23.21
CA ILE A 217 -7.87 -9.63 -23.06
C ILE A 217 -8.03 -8.90 -24.39
N LEU A 218 -7.62 -9.49 -25.51
CA LEU A 218 -7.85 -8.90 -26.82
C LEU A 218 -9.35 -8.69 -27.06
N VAL A 219 -10.17 -9.72 -26.83
CA VAL A 219 -11.64 -9.60 -26.96
C VAL A 219 -12.20 -8.55 -25.99
N GLY A 220 -11.79 -8.58 -24.72
CA GLY A 220 -12.26 -7.63 -23.71
C GLY A 220 -11.89 -6.18 -24.02
N LEU A 221 -10.65 -5.91 -24.43
CA LEU A 221 -10.19 -4.57 -24.79
C LEU A 221 -10.85 -4.07 -26.08
N LEU A 222 -11.06 -4.94 -27.07
CA LEU A 222 -11.74 -4.57 -28.31
C LEU A 222 -13.22 -4.23 -28.07
N VAL A 223 -13.94 -5.02 -27.28
CA VAL A 223 -15.34 -4.73 -26.89
C VAL A 223 -15.43 -3.41 -26.09
N ALA A 224 -14.41 -3.09 -25.29
CA ALA A 224 -14.32 -1.85 -24.54
C ALA A 224 -13.81 -0.64 -25.37
N GLY A 225 -13.51 -0.81 -26.66
CA GLY A 225 -12.97 0.25 -27.53
C GLY A 225 -11.53 0.68 -27.21
N LEU A 226 -10.77 -0.14 -26.48
CA LEU A 226 -9.41 0.15 -25.99
C LEU A 226 -8.33 -0.44 -26.91
N GLN A 227 -8.41 -0.17 -28.22
CA GLN A 227 -7.47 -0.72 -29.21
C GLN A 227 -6.00 -0.40 -28.90
N ASP A 228 -5.73 0.82 -28.42
CA ASP A 228 -4.37 1.27 -28.05
C ASP A 228 -3.76 0.50 -26.86
N GLU A 229 -4.58 -0.18 -26.07
CA GLU A 229 -4.12 -0.99 -24.94
C GLU A 229 -3.73 -2.41 -25.36
N VAL A 230 -4.14 -2.85 -26.55
CA VAL A 230 -3.86 -4.21 -27.06
C VAL A 230 -2.36 -4.44 -27.22
N ALA A 231 -1.65 -3.48 -27.84
CA ALA A 231 -0.20 -3.58 -28.04
C ALA A 231 0.54 -3.68 -26.70
N LYS A 232 0.10 -2.92 -25.69
CA LYS A 232 0.71 -2.90 -24.36
C LYS A 232 0.39 -4.16 -23.57
N ALA A 233 -0.84 -4.69 -23.69
CA ALA A 233 -1.21 -5.96 -23.09
C ALA A 233 -0.39 -7.12 -23.69
N ASN A 234 -0.12 -7.06 -25.01
CA ASN A 234 0.76 -8.01 -25.68
C ASN A 234 2.21 -7.91 -25.20
N ASP A 235 2.76 -6.69 -25.04
CA ASP A 235 4.10 -6.47 -24.47
C ASP A 235 4.19 -7.01 -23.04
N LEU A 236 3.19 -6.73 -22.19
CA LEU A 236 3.13 -7.26 -20.83
C LEU A 236 3.09 -8.78 -20.79
N SER A 237 2.26 -9.40 -21.66
CA SER A 237 2.18 -10.86 -21.77
C SER A 237 3.51 -11.47 -22.20
N GLN A 238 4.22 -10.84 -23.15
CA GLN A 238 5.54 -11.32 -23.60
C GLN A 238 6.59 -11.18 -22.50
N LYS A 239 6.66 -10.03 -21.81
CA LYS A 239 7.57 -9.83 -20.68
C LYS A 239 7.27 -10.77 -19.52
N PHE A 240 6.00 -11.09 -19.26
CA PHE A 240 5.62 -12.10 -18.28
C PHE A 240 6.13 -13.49 -18.68
N LEU A 241 6.01 -13.89 -19.95
CA LEU A 241 6.57 -15.15 -20.44
C LEU A 241 8.09 -15.19 -20.32
N ASP A 242 8.78 -14.10 -20.64
CA ASP A 242 10.24 -14.03 -20.50
C ASP A 242 10.66 -14.10 -19.02
N PHE A 243 9.94 -13.43 -18.12
CA PHE A 243 10.12 -13.53 -16.67
C PHE A 243 9.85 -14.95 -16.15
N ALA A 244 8.73 -15.57 -16.54
CA ALA A 244 8.38 -16.94 -16.15
C ALA A 244 9.40 -17.97 -16.66
N ASN A 245 10.11 -17.65 -17.75
CA ASN A 245 11.19 -18.45 -18.29
C ASN A 245 12.58 -18.05 -17.76
N ASN A 246 12.67 -17.22 -16.72
CA ASN A 246 13.92 -16.73 -16.14
C ASN A 246 14.85 -16.04 -17.18
N LYS A 247 14.29 -15.47 -18.26
CA LYS A 247 15.01 -14.63 -19.22
C LYS A 247 15.08 -13.16 -18.76
N ARG A 248 14.27 -12.80 -17.77
CA ARG A 248 14.23 -11.50 -17.10
C ARG A 248 14.03 -11.75 -15.61
N ASP A 249 14.52 -10.83 -14.79
CA ASP A 249 14.41 -10.92 -13.33
C ASP A 249 13.16 -10.23 -12.77
N SER A 250 12.43 -9.49 -13.60
CA SER A 250 11.20 -8.81 -13.19
C SER A 250 10.20 -8.60 -14.31
N VAL A 251 8.94 -8.47 -13.92
CA VAL A 251 7.86 -7.96 -14.77
C VAL A 251 6.98 -7.03 -13.94
N GLY A 252 6.47 -5.96 -14.55
CA GLY A 252 5.58 -5.04 -13.89
C GLY A 252 4.81 -4.15 -14.84
N PHE A 253 3.80 -3.48 -14.31
CA PHE A 253 2.98 -2.53 -15.03
C PHE A 253 2.49 -1.42 -14.11
N GLU A 254 2.15 -0.29 -14.71
CA GLU A 254 1.39 0.79 -14.10
C GLU A 254 0.08 0.99 -14.87
N LEU A 255 -1.03 1.20 -14.16
CA LEU A 255 -2.26 1.76 -14.69
C LEU A 255 -2.22 3.26 -14.40
N LEU A 256 -2.22 4.08 -15.45
CA LEU A 256 -2.19 5.53 -15.39
C LEU A 256 -3.57 6.10 -15.69
N ASN A 257 -4.09 6.94 -14.81
CA ASN A 257 -5.38 7.57 -15.01
C ASN A 257 -5.36 8.47 -16.27
N LYS A 258 -6.30 8.26 -17.19
CA LYS A 258 -6.54 9.11 -18.36
C LYS A 258 -7.60 10.16 -18.06
N ASN A 259 -8.75 9.73 -17.54
CA ASN A 259 -9.94 10.55 -17.36
C ASN A 259 -10.90 9.99 -16.30
N ALA A 260 -10.39 9.20 -15.35
CA ALA A 260 -11.24 8.57 -14.35
C ALA A 260 -11.88 9.63 -13.46
N PRO A 261 -13.16 9.49 -13.09
CA PRO A 261 -13.79 10.40 -12.15
C PRO A 261 -13.28 10.17 -10.72
N PHE A 262 -13.50 11.16 -9.86
CA PHE A 262 -13.43 10.93 -8.42
C PHE A 262 -14.57 9.97 -8.01
N MET A 263 -14.26 9.00 -7.14
CA MET A 263 -15.19 8.01 -6.63
C MET A 263 -15.23 8.03 -5.12
N ARG A 264 -16.37 7.71 -4.50
CA ARG A 264 -16.42 7.64 -3.03
C ARG A 264 -15.50 6.53 -2.55
N TRP A 265 -14.79 6.79 -1.46
CA TRP A 265 -13.88 5.82 -0.83
C TRP A 265 -14.59 4.49 -0.48
N THR A 266 -15.86 4.56 -0.09
CA THR A 266 -16.69 3.38 0.19
C THR A 266 -16.89 2.49 -1.03
N ASP A 267 -16.97 3.08 -2.21
CA ASP A 267 -17.27 2.39 -3.46
C ASP A 267 -15.99 1.73 -3.98
N LEU A 268 -14.85 2.43 -3.88
CA LEU A 268 -13.52 1.83 -4.14
C LEU A 268 -13.20 0.66 -3.20
N ARG A 269 -13.63 0.71 -1.93
CA ARG A 269 -13.46 -0.40 -0.98
C ARG A 269 -14.30 -1.62 -1.36
N ASN A 270 -15.45 -1.40 -1.97
CA ASN A 270 -16.37 -2.44 -2.39
C ASN A 270 -16.05 -2.83 -3.85
N PHE A 271 -15.09 -3.76 -4.02
CA PHE A 271 -14.52 -4.27 -5.28
C PHE A 271 -15.47 -4.57 -6.47
N LYS A 272 -16.79 -4.51 -6.30
CA LYS A 272 -17.79 -4.75 -7.36
C LYS A 272 -17.74 -3.73 -8.51
N GLU A 273 -17.24 -2.52 -8.28
CA GLU A 273 -17.24 -1.43 -9.29
C GLU A 273 -15.87 -1.13 -9.93
N ILE A 274 -14.80 -1.80 -9.48
CA ILE A 274 -13.44 -1.56 -10.00
C ILE A 274 -13.34 -1.82 -11.52
N TRP A 275 -14.10 -2.79 -12.04
CA TRP A 275 -14.12 -3.10 -13.48
C TRP A 275 -14.67 -1.94 -14.33
N ALA A 276 -15.65 -1.20 -13.82
CA ALA A 276 -16.19 -0.02 -14.49
C ALA A 276 -15.19 1.15 -14.49
N TYR A 277 -14.20 1.10 -13.61
CA TYR A 277 -13.16 2.11 -13.48
C TYR A 277 -11.97 1.88 -14.42
N LEU A 278 -11.67 0.62 -14.75
CA LEU A 278 -10.54 0.24 -15.61
C LEU A 278 -10.48 0.92 -17.00
N PRO A 279 -11.59 1.17 -17.71
CA PRO A 279 -11.56 1.86 -19.02
C PRO A 279 -10.96 3.27 -18.96
N HIS A 280 -10.93 3.87 -17.77
CA HIS A 280 -10.36 5.19 -17.56
C HIS A 280 -8.84 5.18 -17.33
N PHE A 281 -8.20 4.02 -17.45
CA PHE A 281 -6.77 3.86 -17.24
C PHE A 281 -6.04 3.45 -18.54
N SER A 282 -4.78 3.84 -18.59
CA SER A 282 -3.80 3.45 -19.60
C SER A 282 -2.85 2.43 -18.98
N LEU A 283 -2.63 1.31 -19.66
CA LEU A 283 -1.55 0.42 -19.26
C LEU A 283 -0.21 1.08 -19.64
N LYS A 284 0.77 0.95 -18.76
CA LYS A 284 2.18 1.24 -19.03
C LYS A 284 2.99 0.06 -18.55
N VAL A 285 3.64 -0.63 -19.47
CA VAL A 285 4.45 -1.80 -19.12
C VAL A 285 5.80 -1.31 -18.62
N LEU A 286 6.22 -1.78 -17.45
CA LEU A 286 7.51 -1.43 -16.89
C LEU A 286 8.64 -2.16 -17.63
N PRO A 287 9.86 -1.58 -17.64
CA PRO A 287 11.04 -2.29 -18.11
C PRO A 287 11.32 -3.52 -17.25
#